data_AF-A0A135HYI0-F1
#
_entry.id   AF-A0A135HYI0-F1
#
_cell.length_a   1.000
_cell.length_b   1.000
_cell.length_c   1.000
_cell.angle_alpha   90.00
_cell.angle_beta   90.00
_cell.angle_gamma   90.00
#
_symmetry.space_group_name_H-M   'P 1'
#
loop_
_entity.id
_entity.type
_entity.pdbx_description
1 polymer ?
#
loop_
_entity_poly.entity_id
_entity_poly.type
_entity_poly.pdbx_seq_one_letter_code
_entity_poly.pdbx_strand_id
1 'polypeptide(L)'
;MGKNWPSFVTKDLGTSEADEAEVLRRREVYNREMRAIIAAGGVHQDNDGWWVDDTTGELIGPDPEIERPRIEVELKRARPFREAHPDFAASIDRARKARGRPRVEAPKEAVTLRLDPEMLKRFKVAGKNWRTKMAEILDHAKL
;
A
#
# COMPACT_ATOMS: atom_id res chain seq x y z
N MET A 1 18.70 -5.88 26.57
CA MET A 1 17.89 -5.89 27.80
C MET A 1 16.44 -6.00 27.38
N GLY A 2 15.68 -6.94 27.95
CA GLY A 2 14.27 -7.12 27.58
C GLY A 2 13.47 -5.87 27.96
N LYS A 3 12.44 -5.55 27.17
CA LYS A 3 11.50 -4.46 27.50
C LYS A 3 10.89 -4.78 28.88
N ASN A 4 11.18 -3.98 29.90
CA ASN A 4 10.75 -4.21 31.29
C ASN A 4 9.33 -3.68 31.56
N TRP A 5 8.60 -3.31 30.52
CA TRP A 5 7.29 -2.67 30.61
C TRP A 5 6.16 -3.66 30.37
N PRO A 6 5.02 -3.53 31.07
CA PRO A 6 3.81 -4.31 30.83
C PRO A 6 3.35 -4.17 29.38
N SER A 7 3.02 -5.28 28.73
CA SER A 7 2.50 -5.28 27.37
C SER A 7 1.03 -5.69 27.35
N PHE A 8 0.21 -5.00 26.56
CA PHE A 8 -1.17 -5.32 26.25
C PHE A 8 -1.32 -5.55 24.74
N VAL A 9 -0.87 -6.71 24.29
CA VAL A 9 -0.98 -7.14 22.89
C VAL A 9 -2.23 -8.00 22.72
N THR A 10 -3.06 -7.66 21.73
CA THR A 10 -4.30 -8.38 21.39
C THR A 10 -4.37 -8.79 19.92
N LYS A 11 -3.29 -8.58 19.16
CA LYS A 11 -3.22 -8.86 17.71
C LYS A 11 -3.43 -10.35 17.37
N ASP A 12 -3.20 -11.22 18.33
CA ASP A 12 -3.39 -12.68 18.25
C ASP A 12 -4.85 -13.12 18.48
N LEU A 13 -5.70 -12.24 19.01
CA LEU A 13 -7.08 -12.58 19.38
C LEU A 13 -8.07 -12.24 18.27
N GLY A 14 -9.13 -13.05 18.18
CA GLY A 14 -10.26 -12.83 17.27
C GLY A 14 -11.32 -11.88 17.84
N THR A 15 -12.56 -12.04 17.38
CA THR A 15 -13.72 -11.24 17.81
C THR A 15 -14.78 -12.11 18.50
N SER A 16 -14.41 -13.28 19.03
CA SER A 16 -15.35 -14.13 19.77
C SER A 16 -15.56 -13.63 21.20
N GLU A 17 -16.63 -14.05 21.87
CA GLU A 17 -16.89 -13.73 23.28
C GLU A 17 -15.75 -14.24 24.21
N ALA A 18 -15.14 -15.37 23.85
CA ALA A 18 -13.97 -15.88 24.55
C ALA A 18 -12.73 -14.98 24.36
N ASP A 19 -12.53 -14.45 23.15
CA ASP A 19 -11.48 -13.47 22.86
C ASP A 19 -11.71 -12.17 23.64
N GLU A 20 -12.96 -11.69 23.70
CA GLU A 20 -13.32 -10.50 24.47
C GLU A 20 -13.05 -10.67 25.97
N ALA A 21 -13.38 -11.84 26.54
CA ALA A 21 -13.07 -12.15 27.93
C ALA A 21 -11.55 -12.18 28.18
N GLU A 22 -10.77 -12.70 27.24
CA GLU A 22 -9.31 -12.72 27.32
C GLU A 22 -8.70 -11.31 27.19
N VAL A 23 -9.24 -10.47 26.30
CA VAL A 23 -8.89 -9.04 26.21
C VAL A 23 -9.09 -8.35 27.56
N LEU A 24 -10.22 -8.60 28.23
CA LEU A 24 -10.51 -8.00 29.54
C LEU A 24 -9.50 -8.45 30.61
N ARG A 25 -9.17 -9.74 30.67
CA ARG A 25 -8.15 -10.24 31.60
C ARG A 25 -6.77 -9.62 31.35
N ARG A 26 -6.32 -9.60 30.08
CA ARG A 26 -5.03 -8.98 29.71
C ARG A 26 -5.00 -7.51 30.09
N ARG A 27 -6.14 -6.80 29.94
CA ARG A 27 -6.27 -5.40 30.33
C ARG A 27 -6.18 -5.21 31.84
N GLU A 28 -6.77 -6.09 32.63
CA GLU A 28 -6.67 -6.05 34.10
C GLU A 28 -5.23 -6.26 34.58
N VAL A 29 -4.51 -7.22 33.97
CA VAL A 29 -3.09 -7.47 34.26
C VAL A 29 -2.25 -6.24 33.93
N TYR A 30 -2.39 -5.72 32.71
CA TYR A 30 -1.69 -4.50 32.27
C TYR A 30 -1.97 -3.32 33.22
N ASN A 31 -3.24 -3.07 33.56
CA ASN A 31 -3.63 -1.98 34.45
C ASN A 31 -3.01 -2.13 35.85
N ARG A 32 -2.95 -3.35 36.39
CA ARG A 32 -2.36 -3.63 37.69
C ARG A 32 -0.86 -3.35 37.67
N GLU A 33 -0.16 -3.81 36.65
CA GLU A 33 1.28 -3.62 36.52
C GLU A 33 1.63 -2.16 36.26
N MET A 34 0.88 -1.45 35.42
CA MET A 34 1.04 -0.01 35.21
C MET A 34 0.85 0.78 36.50
N ARG A 35 -0.15 0.44 37.33
CA ARG A 35 -0.34 1.08 38.64
C ARG A 35 0.86 0.85 39.57
N ALA A 36 1.47 -0.34 39.53
CA ALA A 36 2.64 -0.64 40.35
C ALA A 36 3.86 0.21 39.93
N ILE A 37 4.06 0.41 38.62
CA ILE A 37 5.16 1.22 38.09
C ILE A 37 4.97 2.71 38.41
N ILE A 38 3.75 3.22 38.24
CA ILE A 38 3.41 4.61 38.62
C ILE A 38 3.64 4.82 40.12
N ALA A 39 3.26 3.85 40.96
CA ALA A 39 3.46 3.93 42.41
C ALA A 39 4.94 3.82 42.83
N ALA A 40 5.77 3.11 42.06
CA ALA A 40 7.20 2.96 42.32
C ALA A 40 8.02 4.23 42.01
N GLY A 41 7.47 5.17 41.22
CA GLY A 41 8.03 6.52 41.05
C GLY A 41 9.25 6.60 40.13
N GLY A 42 9.17 6.02 38.94
CA GLY A 42 10.21 6.13 37.88
C GLY A 42 9.64 6.40 36.48
N VAL A 43 8.42 6.93 36.42
CA VAL A 43 7.74 7.25 35.16
C VAL A 43 7.02 8.58 35.29
N HIS A 44 6.98 9.35 34.21
CA HIS A 44 6.20 10.58 34.11
C HIS A 44 5.32 10.58 32.85
N GLN A 45 4.29 11.43 32.85
CA GLN A 45 3.60 11.79 31.61
C GLN A 45 4.30 13.02 31.01
N ASP A 46 4.65 12.95 29.73
CA ASP A 46 5.16 14.11 29.01
C ASP A 46 4.04 15.08 28.61
N ASN A 47 4.40 16.15 27.89
CA ASN A 47 3.46 17.19 27.45
C ASN A 47 2.33 16.66 26.54
N ASP A 48 2.54 15.52 25.88
CA ASP A 48 1.59 14.89 24.98
C ASP A 48 0.76 13.80 25.71
N GLY A 49 0.97 13.63 27.03
CA GLY A 49 0.25 12.68 27.88
C GLY A 49 0.78 11.24 27.79
N TRP A 50 1.94 11.02 27.17
CA TRP A 50 2.56 9.70 27.07
C TRP A 50 3.34 9.37 28.33
N TRP A 51 3.22 8.13 28.81
CA TRP A 51 4.07 7.62 29.88
C TRP A 51 5.47 7.35 29.34
N VAL A 52 6.48 7.86 30.04
CA VAL A 52 7.90 7.74 29.71
C VAL A 52 8.63 7.21 30.93
N ASP A 53 9.53 6.26 30.73
CA ASP A 53 10.47 5.83 31.76
C ASP A 53 11.54 6.90 32.02
N ASP A 54 11.71 7.29 33.28
CA ASP A 54 12.65 8.34 33.67
C ASP A 54 14.12 7.94 33.47
N THR A 55 14.41 6.64 33.47
CA THR A 55 15.79 6.12 33.40
C THR A 55 16.28 5.99 31.96
N THR A 56 15.45 5.42 31.09
CA THR A 56 15.77 5.07 29.70
C THR A 56 15.23 6.09 28.69
N GLY A 57 14.21 6.86 29.06
CA GLY A 57 13.47 7.73 28.14
C GLY A 57 12.58 6.96 27.16
N GLU A 58 12.41 5.64 27.34
CA GLU A 58 11.54 4.83 26.51
C GLU A 58 10.07 5.14 26.75
N LEU A 59 9.28 5.02 25.67
CA LEU A 59 7.82 5.12 25.74
C LEU A 59 7.22 3.86 26.37
N ILE A 60 6.30 4.09 27.29
CA ILE A 60 5.50 3.04 27.91
C ILE A 60 4.10 3.10 27.33
N GLY A 61 3.67 2.01 26.72
CA GLY A 61 2.37 1.91 26.07
C GLY A 61 1.86 0.47 25.98
N PRO A 62 0.58 0.30 25.65
CA PRO A 62 -0.05 -1.02 25.56
C PRO A 62 0.60 -1.91 24.49
N ASP A 63 1.12 -1.34 23.40
CA ASP A 63 1.85 -2.07 22.39
C ASP A 63 3.34 -1.66 22.43
N PRO A 64 4.27 -2.63 22.54
CA PRO A 64 5.71 -2.37 22.61
C PRO A 64 6.30 -1.81 21.30
N GLU A 65 5.55 -1.77 20.20
CA GLU A 65 5.91 -1.14 18.92
C GLU A 65 5.20 0.21 18.71
N ILE A 66 4.53 0.77 19.73
CA ILE A 66 3.89 2.09 19.60
C ILE A 66 4.95 3.16 19.33
N GLU A 67 4.81 3.79 18.16
CA GLU A 67 5.54 5.00 17.81
C GLU A 67 4.69 6.23 18.15
N ARG A 68 5.34 7.31 18.63
CA ARG A 68 4.71 8.62 18.74
C ARG A 68 4.22 9.06 17.36
N PRO A 69 3.01 9.63 17.24
CA PRO A 69 2.63 10.36 16.05
C PRO A 69 3.69 11.42 15.73
N ARG A 70 4.11 11.50 14.46
CA ARG A 70 5.08 12.51 14.06
C ARG A 70 4.55 13.91 14.36
N ILE A 71 5.35 14.69 15.08
CA ILE A 71 4.99 16.06 15.45
C ILE A 71 5.15 17.01 14.27
N GLU A 72 4.46 18.14 14.30
CA GLU A 72 4.43 19.11 13.19
C GLU A 72 5.82 19.60 12.77
N VAL A 73 6.77 19.69 13.72
CA VAL A 73 8.17 20.05 13.44
C VAL A 73 8.87 19.01 12.56
N GLU A 74 8.58 17.72 12.75
CA GLU A 74 9.13 16.63 11.94
C GLU A 74 8.50 16.60 10.55
N LEU A 75 7.19 16.86 10.48
CA LEU A 75 6.48 16.97 9.21
C LEU A 75 7.01 18.14 8.36
N LYS A 76 7.38 19.27 8.98
CA LYS A 76 8.02 20.40 8.28
C LYS A 76 9.37 20.06 7.65
N ARG A 77 10.04 18.99 8.10
CA ARG A 77 11.30 18.51 7.52
C ARG A 77 11.07 17.52 6.37
N ALA A 78 9.84 17.10 6.12
CA ALA A 78 9.53 16.20 5.01
C ALA A 78 9.84 16.88 3.67
N ARG A 79 10.41 16.11 2.75
CA ARG A 79 10.72 16.56 1.38
C ARG A 79 9.90 15.76 0.38
N PRO A 80 9.57 16.32 -0.80
CA PRO A 80 8.95 15.57 -1.88
C PRO A 80 9.75 14.32 -2.22
N PHE A 81 9.05 13.23 -2.55
CA PHE A 81 9.66 11.91 -2.81
C PHE A 81 10.80 11.96 -3.84
N ARG A 82 10.65 12.76 -4.90
CA ARG A 82 11.64 12.88 -5.98
C ARG A 82 12.91 13.61 -5.54
N GLU A 83 12.82 14.46 -4.53
CA GLU A 83 13.98 15.14 -3.92
C GLU A 83 14.68 14.26 -2.89
N ALA A 84 13.91 13.51 -2.10
CA ALA A 84 14.45 12.57 -1.12
C ALA A 84 15.11 11.34 -1.76
N HIS A 85 14.60 10.88 -2.91
CA HIS A 85 15.06 9.67 -3.60
C HIS A 85 15.22 9.89 -5.12
N PRO A 86 16.20 10.71 -5.55
CA PRO A 86 16.34 11.10 -6.96
C PRO A 86 16.62 9.90 -7.88
N ASP A 87 17.51 8.99 -7.47
CA ASP A 87 17.88 7.81 -8.28
C ASP A 87 16.69 6.86 -8.47
N PHE A 88 15.89 6.70 -7.42
CA PHE A 88 14.74 5.82 -7.46
C PHE A 88 13.62 6.42 -8.32
N ALA A 89 13.37 7.72 -8.19
CA ALA A 89 12.45 8.43 -9.08
C ALA A 89 12.87 8.31 -10.55
N ALA A 90 14.17 8.45 -10.86
CA ALA A 90 14.69 8.26 -12.22
C ALA A 90 14.48 6.83 -12.72
N SER A 91 14.61 5.81 -11.86
CA SER A 91 14.32 4.42 -12.23
C SER A 91 12.86 4.20 -12.64
N ILE A 92 11.92 4.81 -11.91
CA ILE A 92 10.48 4.73 -12.21
C ILE A 92 10.19 5.40 -13.55
N ASP A 93 10.79 6.55 -13.82
CA ASP A 93 10.63 7.24 -15.10
C ASP A 93 11.16 6.40 -16.28
N ARG A 94 12.32 5.75 -16.12
CA ARG A 94 12.86 4.80 -17.12
C ARG A 94 11.90 3.64 -17.36
N ALA A 95 11.38 3.03 -16.30
CA ALA A 95 10.42 1.94 -16.40
C ALA A 95 9.12 2.38 -17.09
N ARG A 96 8.64 3.60 -16.81
CA ARG A 96 7.46 4.18 -17.50
C ARG A 96 7.72 4.39 -18.99
N LYS A 97 8.90 4.89 -19.37
CA LYS A 97 9.29 5.05 -20.79
C LYS A 97 9.43 3.72 -21.52
N ALA A 98 9.89 2.68 -20.83
CA ALA A 98 9.96 1.32 -21.36
C ALA A 98 8.58 0.64 -21.49
N ARG A 99 7.53 1.22 -20.88
CA ARG A 99 6.17 0.69 -20.94
C ARG A 99 5.50 1.09 -22.25
N GLY A 100 5.35 0.14 -23.15
CA GLY A 100 4.65 0.25 -24.44
C GLY A 100 4.73 -1.08 -25.18
N ARG A 101 3.83 -1.34 -26.16
CA ARG A 101 3.98 -2.52 -27.03
C ARG A 101 5.33 -2.39 -27.75
N PRO A 102 6.19 -3.44 -27.77
CA PRO A 102 7.40 -3.42 -28.58
C PRO A 102 7.09 -2.93 -29.99
N ARG A 103 7.93 -2.03 -30.51
CA ARG A 103 7.75 -1.48 -31.85
C ARG A 103 7.85 -2.63 -32.85
N VAL A 104 6.77 -2.90 -33.58
CA VAL A 104 6.75 -3.91 -34.65
C VAL A 104 7.47 -3.34 -35.87
N GLU A 105 8.31 -4.13 -36.54
CA GLU A 105 9.12 -3.68 -37.69
C GLU A 105 8.27 -3.19 -38.86
N ALA A 106 7.15 -3.87 -39.15
CA ALA A 106 6.20 -3.51 -40.19
C ALA A 106 4.78 -3.38 -39.58
N PRO A 107 4.41 -2.21 -39.04
CA PRO A 107 3.05 -1.98 -38.54
C PRO A 107 2.05 -1.93 -39.70
N LYS A 108 0.81 -2.39 -39.47
CA LYS A 108 -0.28 -2.23 -40.45
C LYS A 108 -0.58 -0.75 -40.64
N GLU A 109 -0.68 -0.31 -41.89
CA GLU A 109 -1.08 1.06 -42.22
C GLU A 109 -2.57 1.28 -41.95
N ALA A 110 -2.90 2.36 -41.26
CA ALA A 110 -4.28 2.75 -41.01
C ALA A 110 -4.82 3.54 -42.21
N VAL A 111 -5.75 2.95 -42.95
CA VAL A 111 -6.40 3.59 -44.10
C VAL A 111 -7.87 3.89 -43.80
N THR A 112 -8.36 5.04 -44.30
CA THR A 112 -9.78 5.40 -44.24
C THR A 112 -10.46 4.95 -45.53
N LEU A 113 -11.10 3.77 -45.51
CA LEU A 113 -11.81 3.19 -46.64
C LEU A 113 -13.33 3.20 -46.38
N ARG A 114 -14.12 3.67 -47.36
CA ARG A 114 -15.59 3.52 -47.33
C ARG A 114 -15.97 2.18 -47.97
N LEU A 115 -16.76 1.40 -47.25
CA LEU A 115 -17.24 0.09 -47.68
C LEU A 115 -18.75 0.10 -47.75
N ASP A 116 -19.30 -0.73 -48.62
CA ASP A 116 -20.73 -0.98 -48.67
C ASP A 116 -21.25 -1.51 -47.31
N PRO A 117 -22.37 -0.98 -46.77
CA PRO A 117 -22.89 -1.39 -45.47
C PRO A 117 -23.24 -2.87 -45.38
N GLU A 118 -23.74 -3.47 -46.47
CA GLU A 118 -24.17 -4.87 -46.50
C GLU A 118 -22.95 -5.81 -46.52
N MET A 119 -21.90 -5.44 -47.26
CA MET A 119 -20.60 -6.11 -47.19
C MET A 119 -20.06 -6.12 -45.75
N LEU A 120 -20.09 -4.96 -45.08
CA LEU A 120 -19.60 -4.81 -43.71
C LEU A 120 -20.37 -5.70 -42.71
N LYS A 121 -21.69 -5.81 -42.88
CA LYS A 121 -22.53 -6.70 -42.06
C LYS A 121 -22.10 -8.15 -42.19
N ARG A 122 -21.88 -8.65 -43.41
CA ARG A 122 -21.43 -10.04 -43.66
C ARG A 122 -20.15 -10.37 -42.90
N PHE A 123 -19.18 -9.46 -42.89
CA PHE A 123 -17.97 -9.65 -42.10
C PHE A 123 -18.23 -9.59 -40.60
N LYS A 124 -19.01 -8.62 -40.11
CA LYS A 124 -19.32 -8.48 -38.67
C LYS A 124 -19.97 -9.73 -38.06
N VAL A 125 -20.75 -10.51 -38.83
CA VAL A 125 -21.31 -11.80 -38.38
C VAL A 125 -20.21 -12.81 -38.01
N ALA A 126 -19.00 -12.70 -38.60
CA ALA A 126 -17.88 -13.59 -38.32
C ALA A 126 -17.23 -13.39 -36.92
N GLY A 127 -17.76 -12.48 -36.09
CA GLY A 127 -17.41 -12.30 -34.68
C GLY A 127 -16.36 -11.23 -34.40
N LYS A 128 -15.81 -11.22 -33.18
CA LYS A 128 -14.89 -10.19 -32.65
C LYS A 128 -13.66 -9.91 -33.55
N ASN A 129 -13.22 -10.91 -34.31
CA ASN A 129 -12.05 -10.84 -35.19
C ASN A 129 -12.39 -10.60 -36.67
N TRP A 130 -13.59 -10.08 -36.98
CA TRP A 130 -14.02 -9.89 -38.37
C TRP A 130 -13.09 -9.01 -39.21
N ARG A 131 -12.45 -8.00 -38.61
CA ARG A 131 -11.46 -7.15 -39.30
C ARG A 131 -10.19 -7.91 -39.67
N THR A 132 -9.76 -8.85 -38.84
CA THR A 132 -8.60 -9.70 -39.13
C THR A 132 -8.89 -10.64 -40.29
N LYS A 133 -10.06 -11.32 -40.26
CA LYS A 133 -10.52 -12.19 -41.35
C LYS A 133 -10.65 -11.44 -42.68
N MET A 134 -11.16 -10.21 -42.63
CA MET A 134 -11.25 -9.35 -43.81
C MET A 134 -9.86 -9.03 -44.37
N ALA A 135 -8.88 -8.71 -43.51
CA ALA A 135 -7.51 -8.46 -43.94
C ALA A 135 -6.86 -9.69 -44.58
N GLU A 136 -7.06 -10.89 -44.03
CA GLU A 136 -6.57 -12.15 -44.62
C GLU A 136 -7.15 -12.40 -46.02
N ILE A 137 -8.45 -12.14 -46.21
CA ILE A 137 -9.09 -12.28 -47.52
C ILE A 137 -8.52 -11.28 -48.53
N LEU A 138 -8.29 -10.04 -48.11
CA LEU A 138 -7.70 -9.00 -48.95
C LEU A 138 -6.25 -9.31 -49.32
N ASP A 139 -5.49 -9.97 -48.44
CA ASP A 139 -4.11 -10.41 -48.70
C ASP A 139 -4.05 -11.48 -49.81
N HIS A 140 -5.07 -12.35 -49.88
CA HIS A 140 -5.20 -13.38 -50.92
C HIS A 140 -5.91 -12.90 -52.19
N ALA A 141 -6.40 -11.66 -52.23
CA ALA A 141 -7.03 -11.11 -53.42
C ALA A 141 -5.97 -10.92 -54.52
N LYS A 142 -6.20 -11.53 -55.70
CA LYS A 142 -5.37 -11.27 -56.87
C LYS A 142 -5.79 -9.95 -57.51
N LEU A 143 -4.82 -9.07 -57.74
CA LEU A 143 -4.98 -7.84 -58.53
C LEU A 143 -4.91 -8.17 -60.03
#